data_AF-A0A8S4GW35-F1
#
_entry.id   AF-A0A8S4GW35-F1
#
_cell.length_a   1.000
_cell.length_b   1.000
_cell.length_c   1.000
_cell.angle_alpha   90.00
_cell.angle_beta   90.00
_cell.angle_gamma   90.00
#
_symmetry.space_group_name_H-M   'P 1'
#
loop_
_entity.id
_entity.type
_entity.pdbx_description
1 polymer ?
#
loop_
_entity_poly.entity_id
_entity_poly.type
_entity_poly.pdbx_seq_one_letter_code
_entity_poly.pdbx_strand_id
1 'polypeptide(L)'
;MTSATQVRNVVWRLFALVPDPDAAAQLSDFDRIERLLRPLGLFRKRARTIAAMSARYVAGGWGSVRELPGVGPYAADAWEIFVEGRWRTCAPQDKELRRYVEFMAETDGLGAGLERDPIPELSAGSSDAPGSDSPHWSDR
;
A
#
# COMPACT_ATOMS: atom_id res chain seq x y z
N MET A 1 12.62 13.94 1.19
CA MET A 1 12.23 12.51 1.26
C MET A 1 11.60 12.24 2.60
N THR A 2 10.57 11.39 2.66
CA THR A 2 9.89 10.98 3.91
C THR A 2 10.33 9.56 4.22
N SER A 3 10.69 9.24 5.48
CA SER A 3 11.15 7.90 5.82
C SER A 3 10.01 6.89 5.91
N ALA A 4 10.29 5.61 5.66
CA ALA A 4 9.31 4.54 5.79
C ALA A 4 8.68 4.50 7.19
N THR A 5 9.48 4.73 8.25
CA THR A 5 8.99 4.79 9.63
C THR A 5 7.98 5.91 9.84
N GLN A 6 8.20 7.09 9.29
CA GLN A 6 7.23 8.18 9.36
C GLN A 6 5.94 7.84 8.62
N VAL A 7 6.05 7.22 7.44
CA VAL A 7 4.89 6.80 6.64
C VAL A 7 4.05 5.76 7.39
N ARG A 8 4.66 4.75 8.00
CA ARG A 8 3.93 3.69 8.76
C ARG A 8 3.04 4.25 9.87
N ASN A 9 3.47 5.34 10.52
CA ASN A 9 2.68 5.98 11.58
C ASN A 9 1.44 6.74 11.08
N VAL A 10 1.36 7.01 9.77
CA VAL A 10 0.32 7.86 9.16
C VAL A 10 -0.57 7.07 8.18
N VAL A 11 0.00 6.12 7.44
CA VAL A 11 -0.65 5.48 6.29
C VAL A 11 -1.96 4.77 6.63
N TRP A 12 -2.03 4.06 7.75
CA TRP A 12 -3.25 3.35 8.16
C TRP A 12 -4.38 4.31 8.54
N ARG A 13 -4.04 5.41 9.21
CA ARG A 13 -4.99 6.48 9.54
C ARG A 13 -5.44 7.23 8.29
N LEU A 14 -4.58 7.32 7.27
CA LEU A 14 -4.94 7.91 5.98
C LEU A 14 -6.00 7.05 5.29
N PHE A 15 -5.80 5.73 5.21
CA PHE A 15 -6.81 4.82 4.65
C PHE A 15 -8.10 4.76 5.48
N ALA A 16 -8.04 4.95 6.81
CA ALA A 16 -9.26 5.10 7.60
C ALA A 16 -10.02 6.41 7.31
N LEU A 17 -9.30 7.49 6.99
CA LEU A 17 -9.90 8.80 6.68
C LEU A 17 -10.44 8.87 5.25
N VAL A 18 -9.73 8.26 4.29
CA VAL A 18 -10.07 8.18 2.87
C VAL A 18 -9.87 6.74 2.39
N PRO A 19 -10.89 5.87 2.54
CA PRO A 19 -10.76 4.43 2.31
C PRO A 19 -10.62 4.04 0.85
N ASP A 20 -11.14 4.87 -0.06
CA ASP A 20 -11.21 4.60 -1.48
C ASP A 20 -10.95 5.89 -2.29
N PRO A 21 -10.68 5.79 -3.61
CA PRO A 21 -10.40 6.96 -4.42
C PRO A 21 -11.62 7.90 -4.57
N ASP A 22 -12.85 7.41 -4.51
CA ASP A 22 -14.04 8.26 -4.56
C ASP A 22 -14.12 9.20 -3.35
N ALA A 23 -13.93 8.67 -2.14
CA ALA A 23 -13.88 9.43 -0.90
C ALA A 23 -12.75 10.48 -0.92
N ALA A 24 -11.59 10.13 -1.46
CA ALA A 24 -10.47 11.06 -1.62
C ALA A 24 -10.75 12.15 -2.67
N ALA A 25 -11.40 11.80 -3.79
CA ALA A 25 -11.74 12.74 -4.86
C ALA A 25 -12.80 13.77 -4.43
N GLN A 26 -13.70 13.38 -3.53
CA GLN A 26 -14.77 14.22 -3.01
C GLN A 26 -14.36 15.13 -1.83
N LEU A 27 -13.08 15.13 -1.42
CA LEU A 27 -12.59 15.99 -0.36
C LEU A 27 -12.75 17.48 -0.72
N SER A 28 -13.71 18.14 -0.08
CA SER A 28 -13.93 19.58 -0.16
C SER A 28 -13.19 20.37 0.93
N ASP A 29 -12.90 19.71 2.07
CA ASP A 29 -12.13 20.26 3.19
C ASP A 29 -10.86 19.43 3.41
N PHE A 30 -9.72 20.11 3.44
CA PHE A 30 -8.40 19.50 3.58
C PHE A 30 -7.88 19.50 5.02
N ASP A 31 -8.54 20.13 5.99
CA ASP A 31 -8.00 20.33 7.34
C ASP A 31 -7.69 19.02 8.09
N ARG A 32 -8.54 18.00 7.93
CA ARG A 32 -8.34 16.68 8.56
C ARG A 32 -7.14 15.95 7.96
N ILE A 33 -7.07 15.88 6.63
CA ILE A 33 -5.98 15.19 5.92
C ILE A 33 -4.65 15.96 6.04
N GLU A 34 -4.67 17.30 6.03
CA GLU A 34 -3.49 18.13 6.25
C GLU A 34 -2.90 17.96 7.64
N ARG A 35 -3.73 17.92 8.69
CA ARG A 35 -3.27 17.62 10.07
C ARG A 35 -2.63 16.24 10.15
N LEU A 36 -3.27 15.24 9.54
CA LEU A 36 -2.77 13.87 9.52
C LEU A 36 -1.41 13.75 8.80
N LEU A 37 -1.24 14.45 7.68
CA LEU A 37 -0.02 14.41 6.87
C LEU A 37 1.10 15.32 7.38
N ARG A 38 0.82 16.21 8.35
CA ARG A 38 1.78 17.20 8.87
C ARG A 38 3.15 16.61 9.25
N PRO A 39 3.26 15.45 9.93
CA PRO A 39 4.55 14.86 10.28
C PRO A 39 5.39 14.43 9.08
N LEU A 40 4.78 14.23 7.91
CA LEU A 40 5.46 13.76 6.70
C LEU A 40 6.11 14.89 5.89
N GLY A 41 5.83 16.15 6.24
CA GLY A 41 6.22 17.34 5.47
C GLY A 41 5.43 17.50 4.17
N LEU A 42 5.46 18.70 3.60
CA LEU A 42 4.72 19.05 2.38
C LEU A 42 3.21 18.72 2.45
N PHE A 43 2.65 18.68 3.65
CA PHE A 43 1.33 18.11 3.94
C PHE A 43 0.20 18.72 3.10
N ARG A 44 0.22 20.04 2.89
CA ARG A 44 -0.77 20.73 2.04
C ARG A 44 -0.70 20.28 0.58
N LYS A 45 0.52 20.20 0.04
CA LYS A 45 0.76 19.73 -1.33
C LYS A 45 0.35 18.26 -1.45
N ARG A 46 0.73 17.42 -0.50
CA ARG A 46 0.38 15.99 -0.48
C ARG A 46 -1.13 15.78 -0.40
N ALA A 47 -1.83 16.48 0.49
CA ALA A 47 -3.28 16.40 0.63
C ALA A 47 -4.01 16.72 -0.68
N ARG A 48 -3.64 17.84 -1.33
CA ARG A 48 -4.21 18.21 -2.63
C ARG A 48 -3.84 17.24 -3.75
N THR A 49 -2.61 16.74 -3.74
CA THR A 49 -2.15 15.76 -4.73
C THR A 49 -2.92 14.45 -4.60
N ILE A 50 -3.19 13.98 -3.38
CA ILE A 50 -4.02 12.79 -3.13
C ILE A 50 -5.42 12.99 -3.72
N ALA A 51 -6.10 14.09 -3.40
CA ALA A 51 -7.43 14.36 -3.96
C ALA A 51 -7.43 14.48 -5.48
N ALA A 52 -6.46 15.20 -6.06
CA ALA A 52 -6.34 15.37 -7.51
C ALA A 52 -6.00 14.06 -8.23
N MET A 53 -5.11 13.24 -7.66
CA MET A 53 -4.75 11.92 -8.17
C MET A 53 -5.98 11.02 -8.18
N SER A 54 -6.71 10.97 -7.06
CA SER A 54 -7.92 10.16 -6.93
C SER A 54 -9.03 10.61 -7.87
N ALA A 55 -9.25 11.93 -8.03
CA ALA A 55 -10.21 12.45 -8.99
C ALA A 55 -9.85 12.07 -10.44
N ARG A 56 -8.57 12.19 -10.82
CA ARG A 56 -8.09 11.77 -12.14
C ARG A 56 -8.22 10.25 -12.35
N TYR A 57 -7.98 9.47 -11.30
CA TYR A 57 -8.08 8.02 -11.32
C TYR A 57 -9.53 7.57 -11.55
N VAL A 58 -10.48 8.09 -10.77
CA VAL A 58 -11.93 7.80 -10.88
C VAL A 58 -12.49 8.25 -12.23
N ALA A 59 -12.08 9.42 -12.73
CA ALA A 59 -12.52 9.91 -14.03
C ALA A 59 -12.14 8.99 -15.21
N GLY A 60 -11.15 8.11 -15.03
CA GLY A 60 -10.72 7.15 -16.06
C GLY A 60 -10.11 7.80 -17.29
N GLY A 61 -9.92 7.05 -18.38
CA GLY A 61 -9.37 7.60 -19.64
C GLY A 61 -7.90 8.03 -19.54
N TRP A 62 -7.10 7.38 -18.70
CA TRP A 62 -5.64 7.47 -18.71
C TRP A 62 -5.09 6.17 -19.31
N GLY A 63 -4.05 6.27 -20.14
CA GLY A 63 -3.39 5.11 -20.76
C GLY A 63 -2.19 4.61 -19.95
N SER A 64 -1.63 5.45 -19.10
CA SER A 64 -0.55 5.11 -18.17
C SER A 64 -0.75 5.75 -16.81
N VAL A 65 -0.38 5.03 -15.74
CA VAL A 65 -0.38 5.57 -14.36
C VAL A 65 0.48 6.84 -14.22
N ARG A 66 1.46 7.03 -15.13
CA ARG A 66 2.32 8.23 -15.19
C ARG A 66 1.55 9.52 -15.48
N GLU A 67 0.34 9.41 -16.03
CA GLU A 67 -0.53 10.55 -16.27
C GLU A 67 -1.24 11.04 -14.99
N LEU A 68 -1.23 10.24 -13.92
CA LEU A 68 -1.89 10.60 -12.68
C LEU A 68 -1.05 11.63 -11.89
N PRO A 69 -1.70 12.67 -11.32
CA PRO A 69 -1.02 13.63 -10.46
C PRO A 69 -0.21 12.98 -9.34
N GLY A 70 1.05 13.39 -9.19
CA GLY A 70 1.91 12.89 -8.10
C GLY A 70 2.59 11.54 -8.36
N VAL A 71 2.32 10.89 -9.49
CA VAL A 71 3.01 9.66 -9.90
C VAL A 71 4.33 10.02 -10.59
N GLY A 72 5.44 9.85 -9.87
CA GLY A 72 6.79 9.93 -10.42
C GLY A 72 7.32 8.58 -10.92
N PRO A 73 8.58 8.53 -11.43
CA PRO A 73 9.19 7.31 -11.94
C PRO A 73 9.10 6.12 -10.98
N TYR A 74 9.40 6.35 -9.69
CA TYR A 74 9.29 5.32 -8.65
C TYR A 74 7.88 4.68 -8.59
N ALA A 75 6.84 5.50 -8.53
CA ALA A 75 5.47 5.01 -8.40
C ALA A 75 4.99 4.32 -9.68
N ALA A 76 5.44 4.80 -10.84
CA ALA A 76 5.16 4.15 -12.11
C ALA A 76 5.82 2.78 -12.18
N ASP A 77 7.11 2.66 -11.86
CA ASP A 77 7.83 1.39 -11.89
C ASP A 77 7.23 0.41 -10.87
N ALA A 78 6.85 0.88 -9.67
CA ALA A 78 6.15 0.08 -8.67
C ALA A 78 4.80 -0.46 -9.19
N TRP A 79 4.04 0.37 -9.91
CA TRP A 79 2.80 -0.07 -10.54
C TRP A 79 3.03 -1.17 -11.59
N GLU A 80 4.03 -1.02 -12.45
CA GLU A 80 4.37 -2.06 -13.44
C GLU A 80 4.74 -3.39 -12.76
N ILE A 81 5.53 -3.33 -11.69
CA ILE A 81 6.01 -4.51 -10.96
C ILE A 81 4.84 -5.19 -10.22
N PHE A 82 4.12 -4.45 -9.38
CA PHE A 82 3.20 -5.03 -8.40
C PHE A 82 1.75 -5.12 -8.87
N VAL A 83 1.31 -4.21 -9.74
CA VAL A 83 -0.08 -4.17 -10.23
C VAL A 83 -0.19 -4.86 -11.58
N GLU A 84 0.77 -4.63 -12.48
CA GLU A 84 0.74 -5.20 -13.83
C GLU A 84 1.57 -6.48 -13.98
N GLY A 85 2.32 -6.88 -12.95
CA GLY A 85 3.12 -8.11 -12.93
C GLY A 85 4.31 -8.10 -13.90
N ARG A 86 4.69 -6.93 -14.45
CA ARG A 86 5.76 -6.75 -15.45
C ARG A 86 7.18 -6.71 -14.86
N TRP A 87 7.41 -7.40 -13.74
CA TRP A 87 8.70 -7.38 -13.06
C TRP A 87 9.87 -7.88 -13.94
N ARG A 88 9.60 -8.79 -14.91
CA ARG A 88 10.63 -9.30 -15.85
C ARG A 88 11.12 -8.26 -16.86
N THR A 89 10.28 -7.28 -17.19
CA THR A 89 10.57 -6.25 -18.21
C THR A 89 10.78 -4.87 -17.62
N CYS A 90 10.44 -4.68 -16.34
CA CYS A 90 10.63 -3.42 -15.64
C CYS A 90 12.10 -3.24 -15.25
N ALA A 91 12.65 -2.05 -15.50
CA ALA A 91 14.02 -1.67 -15.16
C ALA A 91 14.02 -0.46 -14.20
N PRO A 92 13.62 -0.65 -12.93
CA PRO A 92 13.48 0.45 -11.99
C PRO A 92 14.84 1.09 -11.67
N GLN A 93 14.85 2.40 -11.41
CA GLN A 93 16.06 3.09 -10.91
C GLN A 93 16.15 3.09 -9.38
N ASP A 94 15.01 2.97 -8.71
CA ASP A 94 14.94 2.95 -7.25
C ASP A 94 15.66 1.72 -6.67
N LYS A 95 16.42 1.95 -5.60
CA LYS A 95 17.26 0.91 -5.00
C LYS A 95 16.45 -0.27 -4.47
N GLU A 96 15.31 -0.03 -3.83
CA GLU A 96 14.51 -1.09 -3.22
C GLU A 96 13.70 -1.85 -4.29
N LEU A 97 13.19 -1.14 -5.29
CA LEU A 97 12.54 -1.81 -6.44
C LEU A 97 13.52 -2.68 -7.23
N ARG A 98 14.76 -2.23 -7.44
CA ARG A 98 15.81 -3.04 -8.09
C ARG A 98 16.09 -4.31 -7.31
N ARG A 99 16.30 -4.19 -5.99
CA ARG A 99 16.51 -5.34 -5.10
C ARG A 99 15.36 -6.34 -5.19
N TYR A 100 14.12 -5.85 -5.26
CA TYR A 100 12.95 -6.72 -5.42
C TYR A 100 12.94 -7.44 -6.78
N VAL A 101 13.23 -6.74 -7.88
CA VAL A 101 13.29 -7.35 -9.22
C VAL A 101 14.42 -8.38 -9.32
N GLU A 102 15.59 -8.09 -8.73
CA GLU A 102 16.71 -9.04 -8.63
C GLU A 102 16.30 -10.31 -7.86
N PHE A 103 15.66 -10.16 -6.70
CA PHE A 103 15.11 -11.28 -5.92
C PHE A 103 14.07 -12.11 -6.72
N MET A 104 13.19 -11.44 -7.46
CA MET A 104 12.22 -12.13 -8.32
C MET A 104 12.92 -12.89 -9.45
N ALA A 105 14.00 -12.35 -10.01
CA ALA A 105 14.79 -13.04 -11.03
C ALA A 105 15.53 -14.27 -10.46
N GLU A 106 16.12 -14.15 -9.27
CA GLU A 106 16.80 -15.25 -8.57
C GLU A 106 15.86 -16.40 -8.22
N THR A 107 14.60 -16.07 -7.88
CA THR A 107 13.59 -17.06 -7.49
C THR A 107 12.67 -17.48 -8.63
N ASP A 108 12.92 -17.00 -9.85
CA ASP A 108 12.07 -17.14 -11.03
C ASP A 108 10.58 -16.79 -10.77
N GLY A 109 10.35 -15.82 -9.90
CA GLY A 109 9.03 -15.35 -9.49
C GLY A 109 8.31 -16.24 -8.47
N LEU A 110 8.97 -17.28 -7.92
CA LEU A 110 8.40 -18.15 -6.89
C LEU A 110 8.46 -17.53 -5.49
N GLY A 111 9.28 -16.49 -5.27
CA GLY A 111 9.07 -15.49 -4.22
C GLY A 111 8.90 -15.99 -2.78
N ALA A 112 9.41 -17.16 -2.41
CA ALA A 112 9.22 -17.73 -1.06
C ALA A 112 10.11 -17.09 0.03
N GLY A 113 10.93 -16.10 -0.31
CA GLY A 113 12.00 -15.56 0.54
C GLY A 113 11.67 -14.32 1.38
N LEU A 114 10.42 -13.84 1.40
CA LEU A 114 10.00 -12.75 2.28
C LEU A 114 9.14 -13.32 3.42
N GLU A 115 9.80 -13.72 4.50
CA GLU A 115 9.11 -13.98 5.77
C GLU A 115 8.48 -12.66 6.25
N ARG A 116 7.22 -12.69 6.68
CA ARG A 116 6.56 -11.52 7.26
C ARG A 116 7.26 -11.16 8.56
N ASP A 117 7.66 -9.91 8.72
CA ASP A 117 8.06 -9.40 10.03
C ASP A 117 6.91 -9.67 11.03
N PRO A 118 7.19 -10.26 12.20
CA PRO A 118 6.16 -10.50 13.20
C PRO A 118 5.53 -9.17 13.63
N ILE A 119 4.20 -9.08 13.52
CA ILE A 119 3.44 -7.93 14.00
C ILE A 119 3.43 -8.00 15.54
N PRO A 120 4.00 -7.02 16.27
CA PRO A 120 4.12 -7.08 17.74
C PRO A 120 2.77 -7.23 18.46
N GLU A 121 1.69 -6.76 17.83
CA GLU A 121 0.33 -6.78 18.37
C GLU A 121 -0.37 -8.14 18.22
N LEU A 122 0.18 -9.07 17.42
CA LEU A 122 -0.35 -10.42 17.21
C LEU A 122 0.54 -11.52 17.80
N SER A 123 1.76 -11.18 18.27
CA SER A 123 2.64 -12.12 18.97
C SER A 123 2.33 -12.24 20.47
N ALA A 124 1.44 -11.40 21.00
CA ALA A 124 0.94 -11.48 22.36
C ALA A 124 -0.42 -12.20 22.41
N GLY A 125 -0.38 -13.53 22.54
CA GLY A 125 -1.47 -14.31 23.16
C GLY A 125 -2.43 -15.04 22.22
N SER A 126 -2.10 -16.28 21.87
CA SER A 126 -3.08 -17.37 21.79
C SER A 126 -2.56 -18.56 22.61
N SER A 127 -2.52 -18.36 23.92
CA SER A 127 -2.54 -19.44 24.90
C SER A 127 -3.88 -19.34 25.63
N ASP A 128 -4.92 -19.89 25.03
CA ASP A 128 -6.07 -20.44 25.72
C ASP A 128 -6.86 -21.29 24.71
N ALA A 129 -6.50 -22.57 24.65
CA ALA A 129 -7.37 -23.58 24.05
C ALA A 129 -8.28 -24.12 25.17
N PRO A 130 -9.59 -23.81 25.19
CA PRO A 130 -10.52 -24.61 25.96
C PRO A 130 -10.68 -25.98 25.30
N GLY A 131 -10.82 -27.00 26.14
CA GLY A 131 -10.73 -28.42 25.81
C GLY A 131 -11.60 -28.91 24.67
N SER A 132 -11.12 -29.98 24.06
CA SER A 132 -11.80 -30.79 23.07
C SER A 132 -13.17 -31.28 23.57
N ASP A 133 -14.24 -30.78 22.96
CA ASP A 133 -15.50 -31.53 22.86
C ASP A 133 -15.81 -31.70 21.38
N SER A 134 -15.63 -32.92 20.89
CA SER A 134 -15.99 -33.31 19.53
C SER A 134 -17.51 -33.53 19.45
N PRO A 135 -18.23 -32.91 18.50
CA PRO A 135 -19.60 -33.30 18.24
C PRO A 135 -19.61 -34.63 17.48
N HIS A 136 -20.09 -35.67 18.15
CA HIS A 136 -20.45 -36.95 17.55
C HIS A 136 -21.64 -36.72 16.62
N TRP A 137 -21.42 -36.72 15.31
CA TRP A 137 -22.52 -36.82 14.34
C TRP A 137 -22.99 -38.28 14.32
N SER A 138 -24.22 -38.53 14.72
CA SER A 138 -24.88 -39.82 14.51
C SER A 138 -25.87 -39.66 13.36
N ASP A 139 -25.71 -40.55 12.37
CA ASP A 139 -26.64 -40.78 11.27
C ASP A 139 -28.08 -40.96 11.76
N ARG A 140 -29.00 -40.16 11.21
CA ARG A 140 -30.39 -40.53 10.87
C ARG A 140 -30.91 -39.70 9.71
#